data_AF-A0AAW9NA97-F1
#
_entry.id   AF-A0AAW9NA97-F1
#
_cell.length_a   1.000
_cell.length_b   1.000
_cell.length_c   1.000
_cell.angle_alpha   90.00
_cell.angle_beta   90.00
_cell.angle_gamma   90.00
#
_symmetry.space_group_name_H-M   'P 1'
#
loop_
_entity.id
_entity.type
_entity.pdbx_description
1 polymer ?
#
loop_
_entity_poly.entity_id
_entity_poly.type
_entity_poly.pdbx_seq_one_letter_code
_entity_poly.pdbx_strand_id
1 'polypeptide(L)'
;MENGDGYLRAKKRVENLKAFYIHLMVYVLVNAMLIAINLLTDSGYWWFLYPLGGWGIGVLIHGITIFAQGKFGSEWEQRKIKEYMEKDKKNG
;
A
#
# COMPACT_ATOMS: atom_id res chain seq x y z
N MET A 1 -27.74 15.38 -3.76
CA MET A 1 -27.53 14.07 -3.12
C MET A 1 -26.02 13.88 -3.00
N GLU A 2 -25.42 14.33 -1.89
CA GLU A 2 -23.96 14.56 -1.78
C GLU A 2 -23.24 13.50 -0.91
N ASN A 3 -23.91 12.38 -0.59
CA ASN A 3 -23.41 11.40 0.40
C ASN A 3 -22.85 10.09 -0.20
N GLY A 4 -22.94 9.89 -1.52
CA GLY A 4 -22.45 8.66 -2.17
C GLY A 4 -20.93 8.67 -2.41
N ASP A 5 -20.39 9.82 -2.80
CA ASP A 5 -19.03 9.93 -3.35
C ASP A 5 -17.96 9.85 -2.25
N GLY A 6 -18.24 10.43 -1.08
CA GLY A 6 -17.37 10.32 0.10
C GLY A 6 -17.31 8.90 0.64
N TYR A 7 -18.46 8.21 0.69
CA TYR A 7 -18.54 6.81 1.14
C TYR A 7 -17.80 5.86 0.20
N LEU A 8 -17.95 6.03 -1.13
CA LEU A 8 -17.23 5.25 -2.14
C LEU A 8 -15.71 5.41 -2.04
N ARG A 9 -15.21 6.63 -1.83
CA ARG A 9 -13.77 6.87 -1.63
C ARG A 9 -13.24 6.27 -0.34
N ALA A 10 -13.98 6.44 0.76
CA ALA A 10 -13.61 5.86 2.05
C ALA A 10 -13.56 4.33 1.96
N LYS A 11 -14.57 3.69 1.34
CA LYS A 11 -14.63 2.24 1.13
C LYS A 11 -13.43 1.74 0.33
N LYS A 12 -13.12 2.39 -0.79
CA LYS A 12 -12.00 2.01 -1.66
C LYS A 12 -10.63 2.13 -0.98
N ARG A 13 -10.45 3.15 -0.12
CA ARG A 13 -9.26 3.25 0.73
C ARG A 13 -9.14 2.07 1.71
N VAL A 14 -10.23 1.70 2.37
CA VAL A 14 -10.24 0.59 3.33
C VAL A 14 -9.94 -0.75 2.64
N GLU A 15 -10.51 -0.99 1.45
CA GLU A 15 -10.23 -2.21 0.67
C GLU A 15 -8.75 -2.30 0.27
N ASN A 16 -8.16 -1.21 -0.20
CA ASN A 16 -6.73 -1.16 -0.54
C ASN A 16 -5.83 -1.40 0.68
N LEU A 17 -6.17 -0.81 1.84
CA LEU A 17 -5.45 -1.06 3.09
C LEU A 17 -5.54 -2.55 3.48
N LYS A 18 -6.74 -3.15 3.41
CA LYS A 18 -6.94 -4.57 3.74
C LYS A 18 -6.08 -5.47 2.86
N ALA A 19 -6.08 -5.25 1.55
CA ALA A 19 -5.28 -6.03 0.62
C ALA A 19 -3.77 -5.95 0.93
N PHE A 20 -3.29 -4.75 1.27
CA PHE A 20 -1.90 -4.54 1.67
C PHE A 20 -1.55 -5.23 3.00
N TYR A 21 -2.39 -5.11 4.03
CA TYR A 21 -2.16 -5.78 5.30
C TYR A 21 -2.11 -7.30 5.16
N ILE A 22 -2.97 -7.87 4.31
CA ILE A 22 -2.92 -9.32 4.01
C ILE A 22 -1.60 -9.68 3.34
N HIS A 23 -1.16 -8.93 2.32
CA HIS A 23 0.12 -9.18 1.64
C HIS A 23 1.31 -9.03 2.60
N LEU A 24 1.31 -8.01 3.46
CA LEU A 24 2.34 -7.80 4.47
C LEU A 24 2.35 -8.92 5.50
N MET A 25 1.18 -9.36 5.98
CA MET A 25 1.07 -10.46 6.94
C MET A 25 1.59 -11.77 6.35
N VAL A 26 1.19 -12.10 5.12
CA VAL A 26 1.69 -13.28 4.41
C VAL A 26 3.19 -13.18 4.21
N TYR A 27 3.70 -12.01 3.81
CA TYR A 27 5.14 -11.77 3.67
C TYR A 27 5.90 -12.02 4.98
N VAL A 28 5.43 -11.47 6.10
CA VAL A 28 6.06 -11.66 7.41
C VAL A 28 6.01 -13.13 7.84
N LEU A 29 4.87 -13.80 7.69
CA LEU A 29 4.71 -15.22 8.05
C LEU A 29 5.61 -16.13 7.23
N VAL A 30 5.65 -15.93 5.91
CA VAL A 30 6.51 -16.71 5.01
C VAL A 30 7.98 -16.46 5.34
N ASN A 31 8.42 -15.21 5.49
CA ASN A 31 9.81 -14.92 5.84
C ASN A 31 10.19 -15.49 7.22
N ALA A 32 9.31 -15.40 8.23
CA ALA A 32 9.54 -16.00 9.53
C ALA A 32 9.67 -17.54 9.45
N MET A 33 8.82 -18.19 8.66
CA MET A 33 8.91 -19.63 8.40
C MET A 33 10.23 -19.99 7.70
N LEU A 34 10.64 -19.23 6.68
CA LEU A 34 11.89 -19.46 5.95
C LEU A 34 13.12 -19.27 6.84
N ILE A 35 13.12 -18.25 7.70
CA ILE A 35 14.18 -18.04 8.70
C ILE A 35 14.23 -19.22 9.67
N ALA A 36 13.08 -19.69 10.16
CA ALA A 36 13.02 -20.85 11.05
C ALA A 36 13.57 -22.12 10.37
N ILE A 37 13.20 -22.38 9.11
CA ILE A 37 13.75 -23.51 8.34
C ILE A 37 15.26 -23.36 8.15
N ASN A 38 15.75 -22.15 7.85
CA ASN A 38 17.17 -21.90 7.68
C ASN A 38 17.97 -22.16 8.97
N LEU A 39 17.43 -21.75 10.13
CA LEU A 39 18.04 -22.01 11.43
C LEU A 39 18.04 -23.50 11.81
N LEU A 40 17.05 -24.27 11.33
CA LEU A 40 16.90 -25.69 11.64
C LEU A 40 17.67 -26.62 10.70
N THR A 41 17.87 -26.24 9.44
CA THR A 41 18.44 -27.12 8.41
C THR A 41 19.94 -26.90 8.20
N ASP A 42 20.39 -25.66 8.02
CA ASP A 42 21.81 -25.36 7.78
C ASP A 42 22.11 -23.85 7.90
N SER A 43 22.96 -23.45 8.85
CA SER A 43 23.29 -22.02 9.06
C SER A 43 24.31 -21.47 8.07
N GLY A 44 24.90 -22.31 7.22
CA GLY A 44 25.98 -21.92 6.31
C GLY A 44 25.51 -21.14 5.08
N TYR A 45 24.26 -21.30 4.66
CA TYR A 45 23.76 -20.75 3.40
C TYR A 45 22.49 -19.92 3.59
N TRP A 46 22.59 -18.61 3.40
CA TRP A 46 21.55 -17.63 3.73
C TRP A 46 20.51 -17.48 2.61
N TRP A 47 19.96 -18.61 2.14
CA TRP A 47 19.06 -18.63 0.98
C TRP A 47 17.74 -17.89 1.23
N PHE A 48 17.35 -17.66 2.49
CA PHE A 48 16.17 -16.86 2.83
C PHE A 48 16.27 -15.40 2.36
N LEU A 49 17.48 -14.88 2.07
CA LEU A 49 17.69 -13.53 1.55
C LEU A 49 17.10 -13.31 0.16
N TYR A 50 17.01 -14.35 -0.67
CA TYR A 50 16.44 -14.24 -2.02
C TYR A 50 14.94 -13.92 -2.01
N PRO A 51 14.07 -14.68 -1.31
CA PRO A 51 12.66 -14.32 -1.17
C PRO A 51 12.48 -13.03 -0.35
N LEU A 52 13.31 -12.80 0.67
CA LEU A 52 13.24 -11.58 1.49
C LEU A 52 13.51 -10.32 0.67
N GLY A 53 14.58 -10.33 -0.14
CA GLY A 53 14.94 -9.22 -1.02
C GLY A 53 14.02 -9.09 -2.24
N GLY A 54 13.78 -10.19 -2.96
CA GLY A 54 13.00 -10.18 -4.19
C GLY A 54 11.56 -9.72 -3.97
N TRP A 55 10.89 -10.23 -2.94
CA TRP A 55 9.50 -9.86 -2.66
C TRP A 55 9.39 -8.69 -1.67
N GLY A 56 10.41 -8.47 -0.83
CA GLY A 56 10.43 -7.36 0.12
C GLY A 56 10.43 -6.00 -0.55
N ILE A 57 11.13 -5.85 -1.68
CA ILE A 57 11.10 -4.61 -2.47
C ILE A 57 9.69 -4.29 -2.96
N GLY A 58 8.95 -5.31 -3.44
CA GLY A 58 7.56 -5.15 -3.88
C GLY A 58 6.64 -4.69 -2.75
N VAL A 59 6.75 -5.30 -1.57
CA VAL A 59 5.97 -4.92 -0.37
C VAL A 59 6.33 -3.51 0.10
N LEU A 60 7.61 -3.13 0.09
CA LEU A 60 8.06 -1.79 0.46
C LEU A 60 7.50 -0.72 -0.50
N ILE A 61 7.58 -0.95 -1.81
CA ILE A 61 7.03 -0.02 -2.81
C ILE A 61 5.52 0.11 -2.64
N HIS A 62 4.80 -0.99 -2.40
CA HIS A 62 3.36 -0.98 -2.18
C HIS A 62 2.97 -0.20 -0.91
N GLY A 63 3.74 -0.38 0.16
CA GLY A 63 3.56 0.34 1.42
C GLY A 63 3.81 1.84 1.28
N ILE A 64 4.89 2.23 0.60
CA ILE A 64 5.18 3.63 0.28
C ILE A 64 4.06 4.24 -0.56
N THR A 65 3.54 3.52 -1.55
CA THR A 65 2.47 4.00 -2.44
C THR A 65 1.18 4.26 -1.67
N ILE A 66 0.76 3.35 -0.79
CA ILE A 66 -0.45 3.53 0.03
C ILE A 66 -0.27 4.66 1.04
N PHE A 67 0.89 4.75 1.68
CA PHE A 67 1.17 5.81 2.65
C PHE A 67 1.29 7.19 1.99
N ALA A 68 1.90 7.25 0.81
CA ALA A 68 1.93 8.45 -0.03
C ALA A 68 0.53 8.87 -0.48
N GLN A 69 -0.33 7.93 -0.90
CA GLN A 69 -1.74 8.22 -1.21
C GLN A 69 -2.51 8.71 0.03
N GLY A 70 -2.19 8.21 1.23
CA GLY A 70 -2.82 8.62 2.48
C GLY A 70 -2.46 10.05 2.92
N LYS A 71 -1.16 10.40 2.97
CA LYS A 71 -0.68 11.72 3.42
C LYS A 71 -0.62 12.76 2.30
N PHE A 72 -0.03 12.42 1.16
CA PHE A 72 0.17 13.35 0.03
C PHE A 72 -0.98 13.30 -0.98
N GLY A 73 -1.61 12.13 -1.17
CA GLY A 73 -2.74 11.98 -2.09
C GLY A 73 -3.96 12.79 -1.66
N SER A 74 -4.20 12.92 -0.35
CA SER A 74 -5.25 13.79 0.21
C SER A 74 -5.09 15.25 -0.20
N GLU A 75 -3.91 15.83 0.02
CA GLU A 75 -3.58 17.22 -0.34
C GLU A 75 -3.65 17.44 -1.87
N TRP A 76 -3.10 16.50 -2.64
CA TRP A 76 -3.14 16.56 -4.10
C TRP A 76 -4.55 16.43 -4.67
N GLU A 77 -5.38 15.51 -4.13
CA GLU A 77 -6.79 15.36 -4.50
C GLU A 77 -7.54 16.66 -4.25
N GLN A 78 -7.38 17.25 -3.06
CA GLN A 78 -8.05 18.51 -2.72
C GLN A 78 -7.63 19.65 -3.64
N ARG A 79 -6.33 19.75 -3.97
CA ARG A 79 -5.82 20.78 -4.88
C ARG A 79 -6.39 20.62 -6.29
N LYS A 80 -6.51 19.39 -6.79
CA LYS A 80 -7.10 19.12 -8.10
C LYS A 80 -8.59 19.40 -8.14
N ILE A 81 -9.34 19.03 -7.10
CA ILE A 81 -10.77 19.34 -6.99
C ILE A 81 -11.00 20.86 -7.02
N LYS A 82 -10.17 21.62 -6.29
CA LYS A 82 -10.20 23.09 -6.32
C LYS A 82 -9.96 23.66 -7.72
N GLU A 83 -8.95 23.15 -8.41
CA GLU A 83 -8.60 23.55 -9.78
C GLU A 83 -9.74 23.28 -10.78
N TYR A 84 -10.46 22.16 -10.64
CA TYR A 84 -11.64 21.86 -11.46
C TYR A 84 -12.81 22.79 -11.15
N MET A 85 -13.11 23.03 -9.87
CA MET A 85 -14.18 23.94 -9.44
C MET A 85 -13.94 25.39 -9.93
N GLU A 86 -12.69 25.85 -9.91
CA GLU A 86 -12.32 27.17 -10.44
C GLU A 86 -12.43 27.26 -11.96
N LYS A 87 -12.07 26.19 -12.69
CA LYS A 87 -12.25 26.14 -14.14
C LYS A 87 -13.72 26.14 -14.55
N ASP A 88 -14.57 25.43 -13.81
CA ASP A 88 -16.01 25.37 -14.07
C ASP A 88 -16.67 26.74 -13.84
N LYS A 89 -16.31 27.42 -12.73
CA LYS A 89 -16.75 28.80 -12.44
C LYS A 89 -16.28 29.86 -13.43
N LYS A 90 -15.18 29.61 -14.15
CA LYS A 90 -14.62 30.56 -15.12
C LYS A 90 -15.16 30.33 -16.54
N ASN A 91 -15.72 29.15 -16.79
CA ASN A 91 -16.29 28.75 -18.08
C ASN A 91 -17.83 28.76 -18.12
N GLY A 92 -18.49 29.12 -17.02
CA GLY A 92 -19.93 29.43 -16.94
C GLY A 92 -20.15 30.90 -16.65
#